data_AF-A0A7D7QP15-F1
#
_entry.id   AF-A0A7D7QP15-F1
#
_cell.length_a   1.000
_cell.length_b   1.000
_cell.length_c   1.000
_cell.angle_alpha   90.00
_cell.angle_beta   90.00
_cell.angle_gamma   90.00
#
_symmetry.space_group_name_H-M   'P 1'
#
loop_
_entity.id
_entity.type
_entity.pdbx_description
1 polymer ?
#
loop_
_entity_poly.entity_id
_entity_poly.type
_entity_poly.pdbx_seq_one_letter_code
_entity_poly.pdbx_strand_id
1 'polypeptide(L)'
;MPVEAKIYRILIASPGDVIEEREIIRKEVDRWNAMHAEDMKIILMSIGWETNSTPDLRDSGQEVINRQLVDKCDLLIGVFWTRLGTPTVLGGTGTEVEIARARNEGKRCMVYFSDKEVSPSKIDQEQYRQVQEYWNKLQPTGLANRYNSIEDFKERVLRHITSAVQEIAREDKERRAAEQEAKVTEQAIGLPIQTIPTASNTEISFNTLSEAQTSVKTLLDSRFGVQDMEDAKEQEIARIQSVLASPDFGELFSRQPSVETIPAIAQILEAATTPSMYALAAIGRYADETSPEWLDIAGDWIERLSTRKMQSYDWANYIKTYPGLLLLYTLGISALRAGKINFLQEVTSRQVYLREYNRDYSLLDSIDPRYVFYHDISQMIEPGFERRFTPVSDHLALLLKSKFYAKEEEGRYLDWFDFFEFLLSFKAIQTKEHPYFGSFIWRWETKRFMFKMIQDAAVRQGRYGSGISDLFGGDAKLKETATQYDEIASQSKIDYGRAVPPNYISHLIQLAKTGTRVSSYEELVNILSPKR
;
A
#
# COMPACT_ATOMS: atom_id res chain seq x y z
N MET A 1 37.99 12.08 -18.26
CA MET A 1 37.11 13.07 -17.58
C MET A 1 36.28 12.31 -16.56
N PRO A 2 35.88 12.90 -15.43
CA PRO A 2 35.04 12.21 -14.45
C PRO A 2 33.66 11.88 -15.06
N VAL A 3 33.13 10.70 -14.74
CA VAL A 3 31.82 10.22 -15.19
C VAL A 3 30.87 10.19 -14.00
N GLU A 4 29.67 10.74 -14.15
CA GLU A 4 28.61 10.66 -13.14
C GLU A 4 27.91 9.29 -13.25
N ALA A 5 27.78 8.58 -12.12
CA ALA A 5 27.20 7.24 -12.06
C ALA A 5 26.31 7.06 -10.82
N LYS A 6 25.26 6.25 -10.96
CA LYS A 6 24.40 5.83 -9.85
C LYS A 6 25.04 4.68 -9.08
N ILE A 7 25.02 4.74 -7.76
CA ILE A 7 25.56 3.67 -6.90
C ILE A 7 24.40 2.81 -6.39
N TYR A 8 24.48 1.50 -6.60
CA TYR A 8 23.56 0.50 -6.02
C TYR A 8 24.29 -0.36 -5.01
N ARG A 9 23.77 -0.41 -3.79
CA ARG A 9 24.36 -1.17 -2.68
C ARG A 9 23.84 -2.59 -2.67
N ILE A 10 24.73 -3.57 -2.73
CA ILE A 10 24.42 -5.00 -2.74
C ILE A 10 24.80 -5.57 -1.38
N LEU A 11 23.80 -5.87 -0.55
CA LEU A 11 24.01 -6.51 0.75
C LEU A 11 24.25 -8.00 0.57
N ILE A 12 25.38 -8.49 1.09
CA ILE A 12 25.68 -9.91 1.16
C ILE A 12 25.25 -10.44 2.53
N ALA A 13 24.19 -11.23 2.55
CA ALA A 13 23.62 -11.84 3.74
C ALA A 13 23.97 -13.32 3.76
N SER A 14 24.67 -13.79 4.79
CA SER A 14 24.99 -15.20 4.90
C SER A 14 25.34 -15.65 6.32
N PRO A 15 25.18 -16.94 6.62
CA PRO A 15 25.81 -17.57 7.79
C PRO A 15 27.33 -17.63 7.65
N GLY A 16 28.01 -18.02 8.73
CA GLY A 16 29.47 -18.01 8.81
C GLY A 16 30.19 -19.16 8.06
N ASP A 17 29.48 -20.16 7.54
CA ASP A 17 30.08 -21.32 6.84
C ASP A 17 30.27 -21.13 5.33
N VAL A 18 29.90 -19.97 4.77
CA VAL A 18 29.99 -19.66 3.32
C VAL A 18 30.92 -18.47 3.04
N ILE A 19 32.08 -18.44 3.70
CA ILE A 19 33.07 -17.36 3.57
C ILE A 19 33.57 -17.23 2.12
N GLU A 20 33.84 -18.36 1.48
CA GLU A 20 34.32 -18.41 0.10
C GLU A 20 33.32 -17.80 -0.89
N GLU A 21 32.03 -18.11 -0.73
CA GLU A 21 30.94 -17.56 -1.52
C GLU A 21 30.82 -16.04 -1.38
N ARG A 22 30.96 -15.51 -0.17
CA ARG A 22 30.91 -14.05 0.05
C ARG A 22 32.01 -13.34 -0.74
N GLU A 23 33.22 -13.90 -0.74
CA GLU A 23 34.35 -13.35 -1.50
C GLU A 23 34.12 -13.46 -3.01
N ILE A 24 33.51 -14.55 -3.48
CA ILE A 24 33.13 -14.70 -4.89
C ILE A 24 32.12 -13.64 -5.30
N ILE A 25 31.08 -13.39 -4.49
CA ILE A 25 30.10 -12.35 -4.79
C ILE A 25 30.78 -10.99 -4.93
N ARG A 26 31.66 -10.62 -3.99
CA ARG A 26 32.42 -9.36 -4.06
C ARG A 26 33.24 -9.26 -5.35
N LYS A 27 33.97 -10.32 -5.70
CA LYS A 27 34.78 -10.38 -6.93
C LYS A 27 33.94 -10.28 -8.20
N GLU A 28 32.78 -10.92 -8.25
CA GLU A 28 31.91 -10.82 -9.43
C GLU A 28 31.20 -9.47 -9.53
N VAL A 29 30.93 -8.80 -8.40
CA VAL A 29 30.48 -7.40 -8.38
C VAL A 29 31.57 -6.48 -8.96
N ASP A 30 32.82 -6.64 -8.52
CA ASP A 30 33.95 -5.87 -9.05
C ASP A 30 34.18 -6.14 -10.54
N ARG A 31 34.06 -7.41 -10.95
CA ARG A 31 34.14 -7.81 -12.36
C ARG A 31 33.04 -7.18 -13.18
N TRP A 32 31.81 -7.17 -12.67
CA TRP A 32 30.68 -6.51 -13.33
C TRP A 32 30.95 -5.02 -13.51
N ASN A 33 31.44 -4.34 -12.46
CA ASN A 33 31.79 -2.92 -12.54
C ASN A 33 32.86 -2.66 -13.61
N ALA A 34 33.92 -3.48 -13.66
CA ALA A 34 34.98 -3.35 -14.66
C ALA A 34 34.47 -3.53 -16.10
N MET A 35 33.40 -4.28 -16.30
CA MET A 35 32.82 -4.56 -17.62
C MET A 35 31.72 -3.57 -18.04
N HIS A 36 30.99 -2.98 -17.09
CA HIS A 36 29.73 -2.30 -17.38
C HIS A 36 29.58 -0.91 -16.76
N ALA A 37 30.42 -0.53 -15.78
CA ALA A 37 30.12 0.64 -14.97
C ALA A 37 30.13 1.96 -15.76
N GLU A 38 31.06 2.10 -16.71
CA GLU A 38 31.16 3.30 -17.55
C GLU A 38 30.00 3.38 -18.55
N ASP A 39 29.74 2.29 -19.29
CA ASP A 39 28.69 2.23 -20.30
C ASP A 39 27.28 2.37 -19.72
N MET A 40 27.03 1.73 -18.57
CA MET A 40 25.72 1.78 -17.90
C MET A 40 25.58 2.97 -16.95
N LYS A 41 26.68 3.69 -16.64
CA LYS A 41 26.72 4.73 -15.59
C LYS A 41 26.17 4.24 -14.25
N ILE A 42 26.48 2.99 -13.92
CA ILE A 42 26.02 2.31 -12.70
C ILE A 42 27.24 1.70 -12.03
N ILE A 43 27.38 1.92 -10.73
CA ILE A 43 28.40 1.29 -9.89
C ILE A 43 27.69 0.42 -8.86
N LEU A 44 28.10 -0.83 -8.75
CA LEU A 44 27.63 -1.75 -7.74
C LEU A 44 28.60 -1.73 -6.55
N MET A 45 28.07 -1.52 -5.36
CA MET A 45 28.84 -1.49 -4.12
C MET A 45 28.45 -2.67 -3.24
N SER A 46 29.30 -3.69 -3.16
CA SER A 46 29.07 -4.79 -2.22
C SER A 46 29.23 -4.31 -0.78
N ILE A 47 28.24 -4.58 0.06
CA ILE A 47 28.26 -4.26 1.50
C ILE A 47 27.97 -5.50 2.33
N GLY A 48 28.52 -5.56 3.55
CA GLY A 48 28.29 -6.63 4.49
C GLY A 48 28.62 -6.20 5.92
N TRP A 49 28.19 -6.98 6.90
CA TRP A 49 28.37 -6.62 8.32
C TRP A 49 29.84 -6.45 8.71
N GLU A 50 30.73 -7.31 8.21
CA GLU A 50 32.17 -7.27 8.51
C GLU A 50 32.86 -6.00 8.00
N THR A 51 32.36 -5.43 6.91
CA THR A 51 33.04 -4.37 6.15
C THR A 51 32.36 -3.01 6.25
N ASN A 52 31.07 -2.98 6.61
CA ASN A 52 30.25 -1.76 6.51
C ASN A 52 29.34 -1.52 7.72
N SER A 53 29.45 -2.31 8.79
CA SER A 53 28.79 -2.00 10.06
C SER A 53 29.74 -1.25 11.00
N THR A 54 29.19 -0.28 11.73
CA THR A 54 29.87 0.47 12.78
C THR A 54 29.30 0.03 14.13
N PRO A 55 30.15 -0.27 15.13
CA PRO A 55 29.69 -0.62 16.47
C PRO A 55 28.76 0.45 17.04
N ASP A 56 27.59 0.03 17.50
CA ASP A 56 26.60 0.91 18.12
C ASP A 56 25.90 0.13 19.25
N LEU A 57 26.06 0.60 20.49
CA LEU A 57 25.51 -0.07 21.68
C LEU A 57 24.12 0.45 22.08
N ARG A 58 23.53 1.37 21.29
CA ARG A 58 22.19 1.90 21.57
C ARG A 58 21.08 0.88 21.30
N ASP A 59 21.35 -0.10 20.43
CA ASP A 59 20.39 -1.12 20.01
C ASP A 59 21.00 -2.52 20.07
N SER A 60 20.16 -3.55 19.87
CA SER A 60 20.65 -4.92 19.68
C SER A 60 21.51 -5.03 18.42
N GLY A 61 22.49 -5.96 18.41
CA GLY A 61 23.38 -6.14 17.26
C GLY A 61 22.65 -6.36 15.93
N GLN A 62 21.55 -7.13 15.93
CA GLN A 62 20.76 -7.34 14.71
C GLN A 62 20.05 -6.06 14.25
N GLU A 63 19.54 -5.22 15.15
CA GLU A 63 18.91 -3.95 14.75
C GLU A 63 19.92 -2.94 14.21
N VAL A 64 21.14 -2.95 14.73
CA VAL A 64 22.24 -2.16 14.17
C VAL A 64 22.52 -2.59 12.73
N ILE A 65 22.64 -3.89 12.47
CA ILE A 65 22.84 -4.44 11.13
C ILE A 65 21.67 -4.10 10.21
N ASN A 66 20.42 -4.26 10.68
CA ASN A 66 19.24 -3.93 9.91
C ASN A 66 19.24 -2.47 9.46
N ARG A 67 19.39 -1.53 10.41
CA ARG A 67 19.36 -0.08 10.14
C ARG A 67 20.54 0.38 9.29
N GLN A 68 21.74 -0.16 9.54
CA GLN A 68 22.94 0.30 8.85
C GLN A 68 23.10 -0.31 7.45
N LEU A 69 22.61 -1.55 7.24
CA LEU A 69 22.88 -2.31 6.02
C LEU A 69 21.60 -2.70 5.29
N VAL A 70 20.69 -3.42 5.95
CA VAL A 70 19.48 -3.96 5.28
C VAL A 70 18.63 -2.82 4.73
N ASP A 71 18.30 -1.84 5.57
CA ASP A 71 17.42 -0.72 5.20
C ASP A 71 18.02 0.15 4.09
N LYS A 72 19.35 0.17 3.97
CA LYS A 72 20.09 1.02 3.02
C LYS A 72 20.53 0.31 1.74
N CYS A 73 20.38 -1.01 1.64
CA CYS A 73 20.73 -1.74 0.42
C CYS A 73 19.66 -1.60 -0.66
N ASP A 74 20.07 -1.76 -1.92
CA ASP A 74 19.17 -1.75 -3.08
C ASP A 74 18.89 -3.19 -3.57
N LEU A 75 19.90 -4.06 -3.43
CA LEU A 75 19.82 -5.49 -3.70
C LEU A 75 20.37 -6.28 -2.50
N LEU A 76 19.86 -7.49 -2.32
CA LEU A 76 20.37 -8.44 -1.34
C LEU A 76 20.73 -9.74 -2.03
N ILE A 77 21.91 -10.28 -1.71
CA ILE A 77 22.34 -11.62 -2.09
C ILE A 77 22.47 -12.47 -0.83
N GLY A 78 21.56 -13.44 -0.70
CA GLY A 78 21.52 -14.42 0.38
C GLY A 78 22.23 -15.70 -0.04
N VAL A 79 23.09 -16.27 0.81
CA VAL A 79 23.73 -17.56 0.52
C VAL A 79 23.69 -18.48 1.73
N PHE A 80 23.32 -19.74 1.51
CA PHE A 80 23.25 -20.79 2.52
C PHE A 80 24.00 -22.05 2.07
N TRP A 81 24.53 -22.81 3.02
CA TRP A 81 25.09 -24.15 2.78
C TRP A 81 24.56 -25.15 3.79
N THR A 82 25.31 -25.42 4.85
CA THR A 82 24.91 -26.41 5.87
C THR A 82 24.22 -25.78 7.07
N ARG A 83 24.34 -24.46 7.22
CA ARG A 83 23.80 -23.70 8.34
C ARG A 83 22.74 -22.70 7.88
N LEU A 84 21.69 -22.54 8.67
CA LEU A 84 20.72 -21.46 8.50
C LEU A 84 21.16 -20.19 9.26
N GLY A 85 21.93 -20.38 10.33
CA GLY A 85 22.47 -19.30 11.16
C GLY A 85 22.03 -19.39 12.62
N THR A 86 22.44 -18.39 13.40
CA THR A 86 22.12 -18.31 14.83
C THR A 86 20.74 -17.66 15.02
N PRO A 87 19.88 -18.20 15.90
CA PRO A 87 18.61 -17.58 16.23
C PRO A 87 18.75 -16.15 16.72
N THR A 88 17.87 -15.27 16.27
CA THR A 88 17.74 -13.90 16.79
C THR A 88 16.77 -13.86 17.97
N VAL A 89 16.84 -12.79 18.76
CA VAL A 89 15.94 -12.56 19.92
C VAL A 89 14.47 -12.45 19.51
N LEU A 90 14.20 -12.13 18.23
CA LEU A 90 12.86 -11.91 17.67
C LEU A 90 12.34 -13.13 16.87
N GLY A 91 13.08 -14.24 16.86
CA GLY A 91 12.77 -15.45 16.08
C GLY A 91 13.44 -15.46 14.69
N GLY A 92 13.62 -16.67 14.12
CA GLY A 92 14.39 -16.89 12.89
C GLY A 92 15.90 -16.66 13.07
N THR A 93 16.69 -16.82 12.01
CA THR A 93 18.14 -16.53 12.02
C THR A 93 18.44 -15.14 11.46
N GLY A 94 19.61 -14.56 11.78
CA GLY A 94 19.99 -13.22 11.31
C GLY A 94 19.84 -13.06 9.79
N THR A 95 20.40 -13.99 9.01
CA THR A 95 20.29 -13.99 7.54
C THR A 95 18.86 -14.18 7.04
N GLU A 96 18.04 -15.02 7.70
CA GLU A 96 16.62 -15.16 7.34
C GLU A 96 15.86 -13.85 7.56
N VAL A 97 16.11 -13.17 8.69
CA VAL A 97 15.49 -11.88 9.03
C VAL A 97 15.90 -10.80 8.02
N GLU A 98 17.18 -10.75 7.64
CA GLU A 98 17.70 -9.81 6.63
C GLU A 98 17.02 -10.02 5.27
N ILE A 99 16.94 -11.26 4.78
CA ILE A 99 16.27 -11.61 3.52
C ILE A 99 14.78 -11.26 3.59
N ALA A 100 14.10 -11.63 4.68
CA ALA A 100 12.68 -11.37 4.86
C ALA A 100 12.39 -9.87 4.90
N ARG A 101 13.20 -9.08 5.61
CA ARG A 101 13.07 -7.62 5.71
C ARG A 101 13.31 -6.95 4.35
N ALA A 102 14.42 -7.26 3.67
CA ALA A 102 14.70 -6.73 2.34
C ALA A 102 13.59 -7.08 1.34
N ARG A 103 13.09 -8.31 1.38
CA ARG A 103 11.97 -8.76 0.55
C ARG A 103 10.67 -8.02 0.90
N ASN A 104 10.36 -7.78 2.17
CA ASN A 104 9.17 -7.03 2.60
C ASN A 104 9.22 -5.55 2.19
N GLU A 105 10.43 -4.99 2.04
CA GLU A 105 10.68 -3.67 1.44
C GLU A 105 10.69 -3.73 -0.11
N GLY A 106 10.48 -4.93 -0.67
CA GLY A 106 10.53 -5.30 -2.08
C GLY A 106 11.84 -4.96 -2.77
N LYS A 107 12.95 -5.10 -2.05
CA LYS A 107 14.28 -5.10 -2.64
C LYS A 107 14.47 -6.39 -3.42
N ARG A 108 15.32 -6.36 -4.45
CA ARG A 108 15.63 -7.56 -5.22
C ARG A 108 16.51 -8.47 -4.36
N CYS A 109 15.98 -9.64 -4.01
CA CYS A 109 16.68 -10.65 -3.21
C CYS A 109 17.05 -11.85 -4.10
N MET A 110 18.34 -12.11 -4.26
CA MET A 110 18.85 -13.32 -4.90
C MET A 110 19.30 -14.29 -3.82
N VAL A 111 18.64 -15.44 -3.69
CA VAL A 111 18.97 -16.41 -2.64
C VAL A 111 19.53 -17.69 -3.25
N TYR A 112 20.68 -18.12 -2.76
CA TYR A 112 21.42 -19.28 -3.24
C TYR A 112 21.61 -20.33 -2.14
N PHE A 113 21.50 -21.59 -2.53
CA PHE A 113 21.74 -22.74 -1.66
C PHE A 113 22.81 -23.64 -2.26
N SER A 114 23.86 -23.89 -1.50
CA SER A 114 24.96 -24.77 -1.88
C SER A 114 24.56 -26.23 -1.70
N ASP A 115 24.73 -27.02 -2.75
CA ASP A 115 24.69 -28.48 -2.73
C ASP A 115 26.11 -29.09 -2.79
N LYS A 116 27.16 -28.30 -2.51
CA LYS A 116 28.55 -28.79 -2.44
C LYS A 116 28.67 -29.94 -1.44
N GLU A 117 29.38 -31.00 -1.83
CA GLU A 117 29.62 -32.17 -0.99
C GLU A 117 30.32 -31.79 0.33
N VAL A 118 29.83 -32.38 1.43
CA VAL A 118 30.38 -32.20 2.77
C VAL A 118 30.33 -33.52 3.53
N SER A 119 31.40 -33.82 4.26
CA SER A 119 31.44 -35.00 5.11
C SER A 119 30.29 -34.95 6.12
N PRO A 120 29.46 -36.02 6.26
CA PRO A 120 28.34 -36.04 7.21
C PRO A 120 28.73 -35.71 8.65
N SER A 121 29.97 -36.03 9.05
CA SER A 121 30.52 -35.71 10.38
C SER A 121 30.71 -34.21 10.65
N LYS A 122 30.68 -33.36 9.62
CA LYS A 122 30.80 -31.89 9.73
C LYS A 122 29.44 -31.18 9.65
N ILE A 123 28.36 -31.92 9.41
CA ILE A 123 27.01 -31.37 9.28
C ILE A 123 26.35 -31.37 10.65
N ASP A 124 25.95 -30.19 11.12
CA ASP A 124 24.97 -30.08 12.19
C ASP A 124 23.59 -30.44 11.61
N GLN A 125 23.08 -31.61 11.98
CA GLN A 125 21.84 -32.15 11.40
C GLN A 125 20.64 -31.23 11.61
N GLU A 126 20.57 -30.52 12.75
CA GLU A 126 19.44 -29.64 13.04
C GLU A 126 19.52 -28.36 12.21
N GLN A 127 20.70 -27.76 12.10
CA GLN A 127 20.92 -26.62 11.20
C GLN A 127 20.65 -26.97 9.74
N TYR A 128 21.09 -28.14 9.29
CA TYR A 128 20.85 -28.58 7.91
C TYR A 128 19.36 -28.84 7.65
N ARG A 129 18.63 -29.42 8.61
CA ARG A 129 17.17 -29.58 8.56
C ARG A 129 16.48 -28.21 8.38
N GLN A 130 16.90 -27.20 9.15
CA GLN A 130 16.38 -25.83 9.05
C GLN A 130 16.67 -25.19 7.68
N VAL A 131 17.83 -25.44 7.08
CA VAL A 131 18.14 -25.00 5.70
C VAL A 131 17.17 -25.63 4.70
N GLN A 132 16.88 -26.93 4.81
CA GLN A 132 15.92 -27.60 3.92
C GLN A 132 14.49 -27.08 4.11
N GLU A 133 14.06 -26.84 5.34
CA GLU A 133 12.77 -26.22 5.64
C GLU A 133 12.68 -24.81 5.04
N TYR A 134 13.74 -24.01 5.17
CA TYR A 134 13.80 -22.66 4.62
C TYR A 134 13.78 -22.67 3.09
N TRP A 135 14.50 -23.60 2.45
CA TRP A 135 14.41 -23.83 1.00
C TRP A 135 12.96 -24.10 0.57
N ASN A 136 12.29 -25.07 1.21
CA ASN A 136 10.91 -25.43 0.90
C ASN A 136 9.92 -24.28 1.16
N LYS A 137 10.19 -23.44 2.16
CA LYS A 137 9.41 -22.23 2.46
C LYS A 137 9.55 -21.16 1.38
N LEU A 138 10.73 -21.02 0.76
CA LEU A 138 10.96 -20.02 -0.27
C LEU A 138 10.34 -20.39 -1.62
N GLN A 139 10.36 -21.67 -2.03
CA GLN A 139 9.92 -22.12 -3.36
C GLN A 139 8.51 -21.66 -3.80
N PRO A 140 7.46 -21.69 -2.94
CA PRO A 140 6.12 -21.24 -3.34
C PRO A 140 6.03 -19.72 -3.52
N THR A 141 7.00 -18.98 -2.99
CA THR A 141 6.91 -17.54 -2.80
C THR A 141 7.97 -16.76 -3.58
N GLY A 142 8.90 -17.45 -4.26
CA GLY A 142 9.96 -16.86 -5.06
C GLY A 142 10.91 -17.93 -5.60
N LEU A 143 11.78 -17.54 -6.54
CA LEU A 143 12.74 -18.44 -7.16
C LEU A 143 14.11 -18.33 -6.48
N ALA A 144 14.40 -19.23 -5.55
CA ALA A 144 15.74 -19.44 -5.01
C ALA A 144 16.53 -20.42 -5.90
N ASN A 145 17.85 -20.28 -5.97
CA ASN A 145 18.70 -21.05 -6.86
C ASN A 145 19.61 -22.03 -6.09
N ARG A 146 19.92 -23.18 -6.68
CA ARG A 146 20.90 -24.15 -6.15
C ARG A 146 22.12 -24.24 -7.06
N TYR A 147 23.28 -24.51 -6.46
CA TYR A 147 24.53 -24.69 -7.18
C TYR A 147 25.36 -25.82 -6.57
N ASN A 148 26.13 -26.51 -7.41
CA ASN A 148 26.87 -27.72 -7.02
C ASN A 148 28.39 -27.48 -6.88
N SER A 149 28.90 -26.39 -7.43
CA SER A 149 30.33 -26.03 -7.37
C SER A 149 30.55 -24.52 -7.32
N ILE A 150 31.75 -24.11 -6.95
CA ILE A 150 32.15 -22.70 -6.89
C ILE A 150 32.15 -22.05 -8.27
N GLU A 151 32.59 -22.76 -9.31
CA GLU A 151 32.58 -22.27 -10.69
C GLU A 151 31.14 -22.00 -11.18
N ASP A 152 30.20 -22.91 -10.90
CA ASP A 152 28.78 -22.75 -11.23
C ASP A 152 28.18 -21.56 -10.46
N PHE A 153 28.52 -21.42 -9.17
CA PHE A 153 28.09 -20.28 -8.37
C PHE A 153 28.57 -18.94 -8.94
N LYS A 154 29.86 -18.86 -9.31
CA LYS A 154 30.46 -17.67 -9.91
C LYS A 154 29.74 -17.23 -11.19
N GLU A 155 29.50 -18.17 -12.10
CA GLU A 155 28.82 -17.89 -13.36
C GLU A 155 27.37 -17.44 -13.14
N ARG A 156 26.66 -18.09 -12.21
CA ARG A 156 25.28 -17.72 -11.83
C ARG A 156 25.21 -16.32 -11.26
N VAL A 157 26.06 -16.00 -10.28
CA VAL A 157 26.04 -14.69 -9.61
C VAL A 157 26.28 -13.57 -10.62
N LEU A 158 27.31 -13.69 -11.46
CA LEU A 158 27.59 -12.66 -12.48
C LEU A 158 26.41 -12.48 -13.44
N ARG A 159 25.86 -13.58 -13.95
CA ARG A 159 24.71 -13.54 -14.88
C ARG A 159 23.47 -12.93 -14.24
N HIS A 160 23.15 -13.32 -13.02
CA HIS A 160 21.95 -12.84 -12.32
C HIS A 160 22.08 -11.38 -11.89
N ILE A 161 23.26 -10.93 -11.43
CA ILE A 161 23.56 -9.51 -11.19
C ILE A 161 23.35 -8.71 -12.48
N THR A 162 23.93 -9.19 -13.58
CA THR A 162 23.80 -8.51 -14.89
C THR A 162 22.35 -8.36 -15.30
N SER A 163 21.57 -9.44 -15.23
CA SER A 163 20.14 -9.41 -15.56
C SER A 163 19.36 -8.44 -14.66
N ALA A 164 19.61 -8.47 -13.35
CA ALA A 164 18.90 -7.60 -12.41
C ALA A 164 19.22 -6.12 -12.64
N VAL A 165 20.49 -5.78 -12.91
CA VAL A 165 20.87 -4.39 -13.17
C VAL A 165 20.32 -3.90 -14.51
N GLN A 166 20.30 -4.74 -15.54
CA GLN A 166 19.66 -4.40 -16.81
C GLN A 166 18.16 -4.13 -16.66
N GLU A 167 17.47 -4.93 -15.85
CA GLU A 167 16.06 -4.72 -15.55
C GLU A 167 15.84 -3.42 -14.79
N ILE A 168 16.64 -3.14 -13.76
CA ILE A 168 16.60 -1.86 -13.02
C ILE A 168 16.84 -0.67 -13.97
N ALA A 169 17.83 -0.77 -14.86
CA ALA A 169 18.14 0.28 -15.82
C ALA A 169 16.99 0.51 -16.82
N ARG A 170 16.31 -0.57 -17.23
CA ARG A 170 15.12 -0.48 -18.08
C ARG A 170 13.96 0.18 -17.35
N GLU A 171 13.65 -0.25 -16.13
CA GLU A 171 12.59 0.32 -15.28
C GLU A 171 12.81 1.82 -15.04
N ASP A 172 14.04 2.25 -14.75
CA ASP A 172 14.38 3.67 -14.58
C ASP A 172 14.23 4.46 -15.88
N LYS A 173 14.58 3.88 -17.02
CA LYS A 173 14.40 4.51 -18.33
C LYS A 173 12.93 4.66 -18.70
N GLU A 174 12.12 3.64 -18.47
CA GLU A 174 10.67 3.66 -18.69
C GLU A 174 9.99 4.68 -17.77
N ARG A 175 10.36 4.70 -16.48
CA ARG A 175 9.88 5.68 -15.52
C ARG A 175 10.22 7.10 -15.94
N ARG A 176 11.46 7.37 -16.35
CA ARG A 176 11.88 8.69 -16.86
C ARG A 176 11.19 9.08 -18.15
N ALA A 177 10.98 8.12 -19.06
CA ALA A 177 10.23 8.37 -20.29
C ALA A 177 8.77 8.75 -19.98
N ALA A 178 8.13 8.03 -19.05
CA ALA A 178 6.79 8.37 -18.58
C ALA A 178 6.73 9.73 -17.86
N GLU A 179 7.72 10.05 -17.01
CA GLU A 179 7.84 11.36 -16.35
C GLU A 179 8.09 12.49 -17.36
N GLN A 180 8.86 12.23 -18.42
CA GLN A 180 9.13 13.20 -19.49
C GLN A 180 7.92 13.37 -20.42
N GLU A 181 7.21 12.29 -20.73
CA GLU A 181 5.96 12.31 -21.51
C GLU A 181 4.84 13.01 -20.72
N ALA A 182 4.77 12.79 -19.40
CA ALA A 182 3.92 13.55 -18.49
C ALA A 182 4.29 15.03 -18.50
N LYS A 183 5.58 15.39 -18.37
CA LYS A 183 6.04 16.80 -18.44
C LYS A 183 5.79 17.46 -19.80
N VAL A 184 5.98 16.74 -20.91
CA VAL A 184 5.72 17.26 -22.26
C VAL A 184 4.21 17.40 -22.48
N THR A 185 3.40 16.50 -21.93
CA THR A 185 1.94 16.62 -21.94
C THR A 185 1.51 17.81 -21.09
N GLU A 186 2.04 17.98 -19.87
CA GLU A 186 1.82 19.14 -19.00
C GLU A 186 2.23 20.47 -19.67
N GLN A 187 3.36 20.50 -20.39
CA GLN A 187 3.84 21.68 -21.13
C GLN A 187 3.03 21.94 -22.41
N ALA A 188 2.58 20.90 -23.12
CA ALA A 188 1.73 21.01 -24.31
C ALA A 188 0.30 21.46 -23.97
N ILE A 189 -0.17 21.21 -22.75
CA ILE A 189 -1.45 21.71 -22.20
C ILE A 189 -1.31 23.15 -21.67
N GLY A 190 -0.10 23.72 -21.66
CA GLY A 190 0.11 25.15 -21.39
C GLY A 190 -0.01 25.57 -19.94
N LEU A 191 0.14 24.65 -18.97
CA LEU A 191 0.18 25.00 -17.55
C LEU A 191 1.58 25.56 -17.18
N PRO A 192 1.71 26.86 -16.84
CA PRO A 192 2.97 27.35 -16.31
C PRO A 192 3.13 26.87 -14.87
N ILE A 193 4.17 26.08 -14.60
CA ILE A 193 4.63 25.80 -13.24
C ILE A 193 5.19 27.12 -12.69
N GLN A 194 4.42 27.84 -11.88
CA GLN A 194 4.98 28.86 -11.00
C GLN A 194 5.73 28.15 -9.88
N THR A 195 7.05 28.07 -10.01
CA THR A 195 7.93 27.81 -8.87
C THR A 195 7.88 29.01 -7.94
N ILE A 196 7.13 28.89 -6.84
CA ILE A 196 7.22 29.84 -5.73
C ILE A 196 8.52 29.54 -4.96
N PRO A 197 9.38 30.53 -4.65
CA PRO A 197 10.59 30.30 -3.88
C PRO A 197 10.26 29.86 -2.46
N THR A 198 10.81 28.71 -2.06
CA THR A 198 10.83 28.19 -0.70
C THR A 198 11.69 29.08 0.20
N ALA A 199 11.12 29.58 1.30
CA ALA A 199 11.88 30.09 2.44
C ALA A 199 12.08 28.95 3.45
N SER A 200 13.31 28.81 3.93
CA SER A 200 13.82 27.73 4.77
C SER A 200 13.10 27.56 6.11
N ASN A 201 12.66 26.33 6.40
CA ASN A 201 12.80 25.67 7.72
C ASN A 201 12.31 24.21 7.58
N THR A 202 13.24 23.25 7.62
CA THR A 202 13.01 21.79 7.53
C THR A 202 12.23 21.36 6.27
N GLU A 203 12.87 20.72 5.30
CA GLU A 203 12.23 20.30 4.04
C GLU A 203 11.09 19.28 4.28
N ILE A 204 9.89 19.77 4.59
CA ILE A 204 8.66 18.97 4.55
C ILE A 204 8.29 18.85 3.08
N SER A 205 8.44 17.64 2.54
CA SER A 205 8.13 17.33 1.15
C SER A 205 7.30 16.06 1.09
N PHE A 206 6.27 16.09 0.26
CA PHE A 206 5.43 14.93 -0.01
C PHE A 206 5.50 14.53 -1.49
N ASN A 207 6.54 14.92 -2.23
CA ASN A 207 6.60 14.65 -3.69
C ASN A 207 6.79 13.17 -4.01
N THR A 208 7.44 12.42 -3.11
CA THR A 208 7.58 10.97 -3.23
C THR A 208 7.10 10.28 -1.96
N LEU A 209 6.70 9.00 -2.09
CA LEU A 209 6.30 8.20 -0.94
C LEU A 209 7.41 8.13 0.14
N SER A 210 8.68 8.03 -0.28
CA SER A 210 9.82 7.97 0.65
C SER A 210 10.06 9.29 1.37
N GLU A 211 9.90 10.43 0.67
CA GLU A 211 9.99 11.76 1.29
C GLU A 211 8.86 11.92 2.30
N ALA A 212 7.61 11.61 1.92
CA ALA A 212 6.49 11.75 2.84
C ALA A 212 6.62 10.88 4.09
N GLN A 213 7.09 9.65 3.94
CA GLN A 213 7.37 8.78 5.09
C GLN A 213 8.46 9.35 6.00
N THR A 214 9.50 9.96 5.43
CA THR A 214 10.57 10.60 6.20
C THR A 214 10.04 11.85 6.91
N SER A 215 9.42 12.77 6.17
CA SER A 215 8.87 14.02 6.71
C SER A 215 7.85 13.75 7.80
N VAL A 216 6.87 12.87 7.59
CA VAL A 216 5.86 12.55 8.62
C VAL A 216 6.49 11.91 9.86
N LYS A 217 7.47 11.00 9.72
CA LYS A 217 8.17 10.45 10.89
C LYS A 217 8.93 11.52 11.66
N THR A 218 9.63 12.41 10.97
CA THR A 218 10.34 13.53 11.60
C THR A 218 9.38 14.47 12.33
N LEU A 219 8.20 14.72 11.75
CA LEU A 219 7.16 15.53 12.40
C LEU A 219 6.59 14.83 13.64
N LEU A 220 6.36 13.52 13.59
CA LEU A 220 5.88 12.76 14.75
C LEU A 220 6.84 12.82 15.96
N ASP A 221 8.15 12.91 15.71
CA ASP A 221 9.17 13.05 16.75
C ASP A 221 9.46 14.51 17.14
N SER A 222 8.91 15.50 16.41
CA SER A 222 9.16 16.93 16.61
C SER A 222 8.22 17.54 17.64
N ARG A 223 8.77 18.40 18.50
CA ARG A 223 7.97 19.20 19.46
C ARG A 223 6.95 20.11 18.77
N PHE A 224 7.23 20.56 17.54
CA PHE A 224 6.36 21.42 16.74
C PHE A 224 5.67 20.66 15.61
N GLY A 225 5.80 19.33 15.58
CA GLY A 225 5.37 18.52 14.43
C GLY A 225 3.89 18.62 14.08
N VAL A 226 3.02 18.76 15.07
CA VAL A 226 1.58 18.97 14.85
C VAL A 226 1.34 20.30 14.12
N GLN A 227 1.97 21.39 14.59
CA GLN A 227 1.82 22.71 13.98
C GLN A 227 2.41 22.73 12.56
N ASP A 228 3.60 22.17 12.39
CA ASP A 228 4.27 22.09 11.08
C ASP A 228 3.47 21.23 10.09
N MET A 229 2.79 20.18 10.58
CA MET A 229 1.91 19.35 9.76
C MET A 229 0.62 20.06 9.39
N GLU A 230 0.03 20.84 10.30
CA GLU A 230 -1.10 21.73 10.02
C GLU A 230 -0.75 22.72 8.91
N ASP A 231 0.41 23.38 8.99
CA ASP A 231 0.87 24.29 7.96
C ASP A 231 1.09 23.58 6.61
N ALA A 232 1.65 22.38 6.62
CA ALA A 232 1.84 21.57 5.42
C ALA A 232 0.51 21.11 4.81
N LYS A 233 -0.47 20.74 5.64
CA LYS A 233 -1.85 20.42 5.22
C LYS A 233 -2.48 21.63 4.52
N GLU A 234 -2.39 22.82 5.12
CA GLU A 234 -2.96 24.04 4.51
C GLU A 234 -2.37 24.34 3.13
N GLN A 235 -1.05 24.21 2.99
CA GLN A 235 -0.36 24.41 1.71
C GLN A 235 -0.85 23.42 0.65
N GLU A 236 -0.98 22.15 1.00
CA GLU A 236 -1.43 21.11 0.09
C GLU A 236 -2.90 21.27 -0.32
N ILE A 237 -3.79 21.62 0.63
CA ILE A 237 -5.18 21.94 0.33
C ILE A 237 -5.26 23.14 -0.62
N ALA A 238 -4.51 24.22 -0.34
CA ALA A 238 -4.47 25.41 -1.19
C ALA A 238 -3.97 25.09 -2.60
N ARG A 239 -2.95 24.22 -2.71
CA ARG A 239 -2.41 23.76 -4.00
C ARG A 239 -3.43 22.96 -4.80
N ILE A 240 -4.15 22.03 -4.18
CA ILE A 240 -5.21 21.28 -4.88
C ILE A 240 -6.35 22.22 -5.29
N GLN A 241 -6.76 23.13 -4.40
CA GLN A 241 -7.81 24.09 -4.70
C GLN A 241 -7.44 25.07 -5.83
N SER A 242 -6.16 25.45 -5.96
CA SER A 242 -5.72 26.29 -7.07
C SER A 242 -5.81 25.56 -8.41
N VAL A 243 -5.49 24.26 -8.46
CA VAL A 243 -5.71 23.41 -9.65
C VAL A 243 -7.19 23.36 -9.99
N LEU A 244 -8.06 23.10 -9.01
CA LEU A 244 -9.52 23.04 -9.20
C LEU A 244 -10.13 24.35 -9.70
N ALA A 245 -9.50 25.48 -9.38
CA ALA A 245 -9.93 26.82 -9.77
C ALA A 245 -9.21 27.37 -11.01
N SER A 246 -8.25 26.62 -11.58
CA SER A 246 -7.47 27.10 -12.72
C SER A 246 -8.35 27.26 -13.99
N PRO A 247 -8.12 28.30 -14.82
CA PRO A 247 -8.88 28.50 -16.05
C PRO A 247 -8.83 27.31 -17.01
N ASP A 248 -7.64 26.73 -17.19
CA ASP A 248 -7.40 25.61 -18.11
C ASP A 248 -8.20 24.36 -17.70
N PHE A 249 -8.24 24.09 -16.39
CA PHE A 249 -9.03 22.99 -15.85
C PHE A 249 -10.54 23.31 -15.82
N GLY A 250 -10.88 24.59 -15.61
CA GLY A 250 -12.24 25.12 -15.77
C GLY A 250 -12.81 24.90 -17.17
N GLU A 251 -11.98 25.02 -18.21
CA GLU A 251 -12.38 24.72 -19.59
C GLU A 251 -12.74 23.23 -19.75
N LEU A 252 -11.96 22.31 -19.19
CA LEU A 252 -12.26 20.87 -19.23
C LEU A 252 -13.60 20.54 -18.56
N PHE A 253 -13.94 21.21 -17.45
CA PHE A 253 -15.24 21.05 -16.79
C PHE A 253 -16.41 21.62 -17.59
N SER A 254 -16.18 22.58 -18.48
CA SER A 254 -17.22 23.15 -19.33
C SER A 254 -17.61 22.25 -20.52
N ARG A 255 -16.79 21.24 -20.82
CA ARG A 255 -17.03 20.27 -21.91
C ARG A 255 -17.99 19.17 -21.44
N GLN A 256 -18.65 18.51 -22.40
CA GLN A 256 -19.45 17.33 -22.06
C GLN A 256 -18.54 16.16 -21.61
N PRO A 257 -18.97 15.36 -20.62
CA PRO A 257 -18.28 14.14 -20.23
C PRO A 257 -18.08 13.20 -21.42
N SER A 258 -16.86 12.69 -21.59
CA SER A 258 -16.51 11.76 -22.64
C SER A 258 -15.33 10.87 -22.23
N VAL A 259 -15.11 9.80 -22.99
CA VAL A 259 -13.95 8.88 -22.83
C VAL A 259 -12.59 9.55 -23.08
N GLU A 260 -12.57 10.79 -23.58
CA GLU A 260 -11.35 11.57 -23.78
C GLU A 260 -11.15 12.57 -22.62
N THR A 261 -12.23 13.21 -22.17
CA THR A 261 -12.17 14.27 -21.16
C THR A 261 -12.12 13.74 -19.73
N ILE A 262 -12.86 12.69 -19.41
CA ILE A 262 -12.93 12.15 -18.05
C ILE A 262 -11.60 11.53 -17.58
N PRO A 263 -10.88 10.71 -18.37
CA PRO A 263 -9.58 10.19 -17.96
C PRO A 263 -8.56 11.32 -17.72
N ALA A 264 -8.55 12.34 -18.57
CA ALA A 264 -7.66 13.49 -18.42
C ALA A 264 -7.93 14.25 -17.12
N ILE A 265 -9.21 14.48 -16.79
CA ILE A 265 -9.61 15.12 -15.54
C ILE A 265 -9.21 14.27 -14.33
N ALA A 266 -9.46 12.97 -14.36
CA ALA A 266 -9.09 12.04 -13.30
C ALA A 266 -7.57 12.05 -13.06
N GLN A 267 -6.77 11.95 -14.13
CA GLN A 267 -5.31 11.99 -14.06
C GLN A 267 -4.77 13.30 -13.47
N ILE A 268 -5.33 14.46 -13.86
CA ILE A 268 -4.93 15.76 -13.30
C ILE A 268 -5.23 15.80 -11.80
N LEU A 269 -6.42 15.35 -11.39
CA LEU A 269 -6.81 15.32 -9.98
C LEU A 269 -5.94 14.35 -9.18
N GLU A 270 -5.63 13.18 -9.73
CA GLU A 270 -4.76 12.19 -9.09
C GLU A 270 -3.33 12.69 -8.94
N ALA A 271 -2.76 13.29 -9.99
CA ALA A 271 -1.44 13.90 -9.94
C ALA A 271 -1.41 15.03 -8.91
N ALA A 272 -2.41 15.91 -8.94
CA ALA A 272 -2.54 17.00 -7.99
C ALA A 272 -2.75 16.49 -6.56
N THR A 273 -3.40 15.35 -6.33
CA THR A 273 -3.68 14.85 -4.96
C THR A 273 -2.58 13.92 -4.44
N THR A 274 -1.73 13.39 -5.31
CA THR A 274 -0.71 12.37 -4.97
C THR A 274 0.17 12.75 -3.77
N PRO A 275 0.70 13.98 -3.63
CA PRO A 275 1.50 14.32 -2.46
C PRO A 275 0.70 14.24 -1.14
N SER A 276 -0.53 14.76 -1.12
CA SER A 276 -1.45 14.61 0.03
C SER A 276 -1.78 13.14 0.32
N MET A 277 -1.91 12.29 -0.72
CA MET A 277 -2.09 10.85 -0.53
C MET A 277 -0.86 10.22 0.15
N TYR A 278 0.36 10.58 -0.26
CA TYR A 278 1.58 10.09 0.39
C TYR A 278 1.67 10.51 1.86
N ALA A 279 1.29 11.75 2.18
CA ALA A 279 1.24 12.24 3.56
C ALA A 279 0.23 11.46 4.41
N LEU A 280 -1.03 11.30 3.94
CA LEU A 280 -2.04 10.57 4.70
C LEU A 280 -1.76 9.07 4.81
N ALA A 281 -1.13 8.45 3.80
CA ALA A 281 -0.67 7.08 3.91
C ALA A 281 0.36 6.93 5.04
N ALA A 282 1.30 7.88 5.15
CA ALA A 282 2.29 7.89 6.22
C ALA A 282 1.66 8.17 7.59
N ILE A 283 0.71 9.12 7.70
CA ILE A 283 -0.05 9.38 8.93
C ILE A 283 -0.79 8.11 9.38
N GLY A 284 -1.62 7.54 8.51
CA GLY A 284 -2.38 6.32 8.82
C GLY A 284 -1.48 5.15 9.23
N ARG A 285 -0.23 5.10 8.73
CA ARG A 285 0.73 4.06 9.12
C ARG A 285 1.44 4.36 10.43
N TYR A 286 1.89 5.59 10.66
CA TYR A 286 2.86 5.91 11.72
C TYR A 286 2.30 6.75 12.87
N ALA A 287 1.35 7.65 12.63
CA ALA A 287 0.83 8.55 13.64
C ALA A 287 0.04 7.84 14.75
N ASP A 288 0.13 8.35 15.98
CA ASP A 288 -0.62 7.79 17.11
C ASP A 288 -2.12 8.04 16.93
N GLU A 289 -2.90 6.96 16.88
CA GLU A 289 -4.36 7.02 16.71
C GLU A 289 -5.10 7.48 17.97
N THR A 290 -4.39 7.67 19.08
CA THR A 290 -4.93 8.23 20.32
C THR A 290 -4.71 9.74 20.44
N SER A 291 -3.91 10.35 19.56
CA SER A 291 -3.72 11.80 19.50
C SER A 291 -4.90 12.45 18.78
N PRO A 292 -5.69 13.29 19.47
CA PRO A 292 -6.78 14.03 18.83
C PRO A 292 -6.29 14.95 17.71
N GLU A 293 -5.09 15.51 17.84
CA GLU A 293 -4.51 16.42 16.86
C GLU A 293 -4.22 15.73 15.54
N TRP A 294 -3.63 14.53 15.56
CA TRP A 294 -3.35 13.78 14.33
C TRP A 294 -4.61 13.22 13.67
N LEU A 295 -5.59 12.82 14.48
CA LEU A 295 -6.92 12.45 14.00
C LEU A 295 -7.56 13.65 13.29
N ASP A 296 -7.55 14.82 13.93
CA ASP A 296 -8.15 16.05 13.39
C ASP A 296 -7.45 16.52 12.10
N ILE A 297 -6.11 16.53 12.05
CA ILE A 297 -5.33 16.84 10.84
C ILE A 297 -5.79 15.98 9.67
N ALA A 298 -5.86 14.66 9.86
CA ALA A 298 -6.22 13.72 8.80
C ALA A 298 -7.69 13.88 8.39
N GLY A 299 -8.58 14.07 9.36
CA GLY A 299 -10.01 14.25 9.15
C GLY A 299 -10.36 15.55 8.43
N ASP A 300 -9.83 16.68 8.90
CA ASP A 300 -10.07 18.01 8.31
C ASP A 300 -9.55 18.08 6.87
N TRP A 301 -8.41 17.45 6.60
CA TRP A 301 -7.84 17.40 5.26
C TRP A 301 -8.79 16.73 4.26
N ILE A 302 -9.37 15.59 4.66
CA ILE A 302 -10.34 14.86 3.84
C ILE A 302 -11.64 15.67 3.73
N GLU A 303 -12.13 16.22 4.84
CA GLU A 303 -13.38 16.99 4.89
C GLU A 303 -13.37 18.20 3.95
N ARG A 304 -12.30 18.99 3.98
CA ARG A 304 -12.17 20.21 3.16
C ARG A 304 -12.06 19.92 1.67
N LEU A 305 -11.48 18.79 1.30
CA LEU A 305 -11.42 18.32 -0.10
C LEU A 305 -12.66 17.51 -0.52
N SER A 306 -13.55 17.20 0.43
CA SER A 306 -14.85 16.55 0.20
C SER A 306 -16.02 17.54 0.15
N THR A 307 -15.80 18.80 0.55
CA THR A 307 -16.84 19.82 0.62
C THR A 307 -17.16 20.40 -0.77
N ARG A 308 -18.41 20.20 -1.21
CA ARG A 308 -18.89 20.73 -2.50
C ARG A 308 -19.14 22.23 -2.41
N LYS A 309 -18.68 22.95 -3.44
CA LYS A 309 -19.06 24.34 -3.71
C LYS A 309 -19.92 24.37 -4.97
N MET A 310 -21.21 24.06 -4.86
CA MET A 310 -22.10 24.11 -6.03
C MET A 310 -22.26 25.55 -6.51
N GLN A 311 -21.77 25.82 -7.72
CA GLN A 311 -22.11 27.01 -8.50
C GLN A 311 -23.13 26.69 -9.60
N SER A 312 -23.37 25.39 -9.90
CA SER A 312 -24.32 24.87 -10.90
C SER A 312 -24.69 23.39 -10.61
N TYR A 313 -25.74 22.83 -11.24
CA TYR A 313 -26.08 21.39 -11.14
C TYR A 313 -25.30 20.54 -12.15
N ASP A 314 -23.99 20.75 -12.21
CA ASP A 314 -23.11 20.15 -13.21
C ASP A 314 -22.30 18.99 -12.62
N TRP A 315 -22.06 17.94 -13.41
CA TRP A 315 -21.27 16.76 -13.02
C TRP A 315 -19.88 17.17 -12.49
N ALA A 316 -19.36 18.29 -12.98
CA ALA A 316 -18.12 18.92 -12.52
C ALA A 316 -18.07 19.15 -11.00
N ASN A 317 -19.20 19.49 -10.36
CA ASN A 317 -19.23 19.74 -8.91
C ASN A 317 -19.11 18.46 -8.08
N TYR A 318 -19.42 17.31 -8.67
CA TYR A 318 -19.26 16.01 -8.04
C TYR A 318 -17.82 15.50 -8.17
N ILE A 319 -17.26 15.50 -9.38
CA ILE A 319 -15.89 15.02 -9.60
C ILE A 319 -14.83 15.90 -8.91
N LYS A 320 -15.15 17.16 -8.60
CA LYS A 320 -14.29 18.05 -7.78
C LYS A 320 -14.06 17.54 -6.35
N THR A 321 -14.87 16.60 -5.85
CA THR A 321 -14.63 15.94 -4.55
C THR A 321 -13.81 14.65 -4.67
N TYR A 322 -13.38 14.27 -5.88
CA TYR A 322 -12.50 13.11 -6.10
C TYR A 322 -11.20 13.15 -5.28
N PRO A 323 -10.53 14.30 -5.08
CA PRO A 323 -9.41 14.39 -4.14
C PRO A 323 -9.77 13.89 -2.73
N GLY A 324 -10.94 14.26 -2.19
CA GLY A 324 -11.43 13.76 -0.89
C GLY A 324 -11.62 12.24 -0.88
N LEU A 325 -12.16 11.67 -1.96
CA LEU A 325 -12.30 10.22 -2.12
C LEU A 325 -10.94 9.49 -2.14
N LEU A 326 -9.97 10.02 -2.89
CA LEU A 326 -8.60 9.48 -2.94
C LEU A 326 -7.94 9.47 -1.56
N LEU A 327 -8.09 10.56 -0.81
CA LEU A 327 -7.55 10.67 0.54
C LEU A 327 -8.24 9.73 1.53
N LEU A 328 -9.57 9.58 1.46
CA LEU A 328 -10.33 8.63 2.28
C LEU A 328 -9.82 7.19 2.07
N TYR A 329 -9.68 6.74 0.83
CA TYR A 329 -9.21 5.37 0.56
C TYR A 329 -7.75 5.19 0.97
N THR A 330 -6.91 6.20 0.74
CA THR A 330 -5.49 6.13 1.09
C THR A 330 -5.28 6.05 2.60
N LEU A 331 -5.89 6.96 3.37
CA LEU A 331 -5.83 6.96 4.82
C LEU A 331 -6.46 5.67 5.37
N GLY A 332 -7.66 5.34 4.90
CA GLY A 332 -8.46 4.23 5.38
C GLY A 332 -7.74 2.89 5.23
N ILE A 333 -7.21 2.57 4.05
CA ILE A 333 -6.48 1.32 3.82
C ILE A 333 -5.16 1.30 4.62
N SER A 334 -4.42 2.40 4.67
CA SER A 334 -3.16 2.47 5.43
C SER A 334 -3.38 2.27 6.94
N ALA A 335 -4.36 2.99 7.51
CA ALA A 335 -4.72 2.91 8.92
C ALA A 335 -5.30 1.55 9.28
N LEU A 336 -6.21 1.01 8.45
CA LEU A 336 -6.78 -0.31 8.66
C LEU A 336 -5.72 -1.39 8.70
N ARG A 337 -4.74 -1.36 7.78
CA ARG A 337 -3.62 -2.31 7.76
C ARG A 337 -2.71 -2.17 8.98
N ALA A 338 -2.50 -0.94 9.44
CA ALA A 338 -1.78 -0.64 10.68
C ALA A 338 -2.59 -0.99 11.95
N GLY A 339 -3.84 -1.42 11.81
CA GLY A 339 -4.75 -1.70 12.93
C GLY A 339 -5.14 -0.46 13.72
N LYS A 340 -5.10 0.71 13.06
CA LYS A 340 -5.41 2.02 13.65
C LYS A 340 -6.83 2.46 13.30
N ILE A 341 -7.80 1.90 14.00
CA ILE A 341 -9.22 2.05 13.66
C ILE A 341 -9.77 3.44 14.04
N ASN A 342 -9.15 4.16 14.97
CA ASN A 342 -9.64 5.48 15.37
C ASN A 342 -9.58 6.49 14.23
N PHE A 343 -8.62 6.37 13.30
CA PHE A 343 -8.62 7.19 12.08
C PHE A 343 -9.88 6.97 11.25
N LEU A 344 -10.32 5.72 11.08
CA LEU A 344 -11.57 5.42 10.39
C LEU A 344 -12.78 5.98 11.16
N GLN A 345 -12.78 5.84 12.49
CA GLN A 345 -13.85 6.40 13.31
C GLN A 345 -13.96 7.92 13.17
N GLU A 346 -12.83 8.61 13.14
CA GLU A 346 -12.75 10.05 12.93
C GLU A 346 -13.37 10.44 11.58
N VAL A 347 -12.85 9.94 10.46
CA VAL A 347 -13.37 10.35 9.14
C VAL A 347 -14.81 9.91 8.88
N THR A 348 -15.23 8.75 9.38
CA THR A 348 -16.60 8.26 9.16
C THR A 348 -17.64 8.95 10.04
N SER A 349 -17.22 9.66 11.08
CA SER A 349 -18.11 10.45 11.94
C SER A 349 -18.27 11.90 11.47
N ARG A 350 -17.37 12.37 10.61
CA ARG A 350 -17.38 13.74 10.09
C ARG A 350 -18.59 14.03 9.22
N GLN A 351 -18.96 15.30 9.25
CA GLN A 351 -20.03 15.86 8.43
C GLN A 351 -19.45 16.96 7.56
N VAL A 352 -20.05 17.19 6.40
CA VAL A 352 -19.78 18.34 5.54
C VAL A 352 -21.05 19.17 5.42
N TYR A 353 -20.91 20.47 5.61
CA TYR A 353 -22.03 21.40 5.48
C TYR A 353 -22.28 21.74 4.02
N LEU A 354 -23.46 21.39 3.50
CA LEU A 354 -23.87 21.73 2.14
C LEU A 354 -24.81 22.93 2.18
N ARG A 355 -24.27 24.10 1.79
CA ARG A 355 -24.98 25.39 1.79
C ARG A 355 -26.29 25.36 1.01
N GLU A 356 -26.34 24.64 -0.10
CA GLU A 356 -27.52 24.53 -0.98
C GLU A 356 -28.75 23.93 -0.28
N TYR A 357 -28.53 23.00 0.65
CA TYR A 357 -29.59 22.34 1.41
C TYR A 357 -29.70 22.88 2.84
N ASN A 358 -28.83 23.84 3.20
CA ASN A 358 -28.70 24.41 4.54
C ASN A 358 -28.69 23.33 5.64
N ARG A 359 -27.93 22.26 5.43
CA ARG A 359 -27.83 21.16 6.39
C ARG A 359 -26.50 20.42 6.27
N ASP A 360 -26.13 19.75 7.35
CA ASP A 360 -25.00 18.84 7.40
C ASP A 360 -25.35 17.51 6.73
N TYR A 361 -24.37 16.94 6.04
CA TYR A 361 -24.42 15.62 5.45
C TYR A 361 -23.22 14.82 5.91
N SER A 362 -23.36 13.49 5.98
CA SER A 362 -22.20 12.63 6.23
C SER A 362 -21.12 12.90 5.19
N LEU A 363 -19.86 12.99 5.65
CA LEU A 363 -18.71 13.10 4.77
C LEU A 363 -18.72 11.96 3.73
N LEU A 364 -19.03 10.73 4.17
CA LEU A 364 -19.11 9.55 3.31
C LEU A 364 -20.14 9.67 2.19
N ASP A 365 -21.21 10.44 2.39
CA ASP A 365 -22.22 10.65 1.35
C ASP A 365 -21.78 11.69 0.31
N SER A 366 -20.91 12.62 0.68
CA SER A 366 -20.38 13.63 -0.25
C SER A 366 -19.25 13.12 -1.13
N ILE A 367 -18.62 12.01 -0.74
CA ILE A 367 -17.61 11.31 -1.52
C ILE A 367 -18.00 9.85 -1.78
N ASP A 368 -19.29 9.53 -1.85
CA ASP A 368 -19.74 8.21 -2.30
C ASP A 368 -19.25 7.98 -3.75
N PRO A 369 -18.57 6.86 -4.07
CA PRO A 369 -18.03 6.60 -5.40
C PRO A 369 -19.04 6.77 -6.54
N ARG A 370 -20.34 6.45 -6.31
CA ARG A 370 -21.41 6.61 -7.29
C ARG A 370 -21.74 8.07 -7.57
N TYR A 371 -21.56 8.94 -6.58
CA TYR A 371 -21.84 10.36 -6.71
C TYR A 371 -20.63 11.10 -7.24
N VAL A 372 -19.41 10.80 -6.79
CA VAL A 372 -18.17 11.43 -7.30
C VAL A 372 -18.05 11.27 -8.82
N PHE A 373 -18.27 10.05 -9.32
CA PHE A 373 -18.31 9.73 -10.75
C PHE A 373 -19.76 9.51 -11.21
N TYR A 374 -20.56 10.55 -11.02
CA TYR A 374 -22.00 10.60 -11.27
C TYR A 374 -22.45 9.94 -12.59
N HIS A 375 -23.48 9.08 -12.52
CA HIS A 375 -24.05 8.34 -13.67
C HIS A 375 -23.01 7.52 -14.45
N ASP A 376 -23.00 7.66 -15.78
CA ASP A 376 -22.16 6.88 -16.70
C ASP A 376 -20.71 7.38 -16.73
N ILE A 377 -20.38 8.46 -16.01
CA ILE A 377 -19.01 9.00 -15.94
C ILE A 377 -18.05 7.96 -15.38
N SER A 378 -18.50 7.16 -14.41
CA SER A 378 -17.70 6.06 -13.86
C SER A 378 -17.20 5.08 -14.92
N GLN A 379 -17.96 4.87 -15.99
CA GLN A 379 -17.59 3.98 -17.10
C GLN A 379 -16.57 4.61 -18.06
N MET A 380 -16.37 5.93 -17.97
CA MET A 380 -15.48 6.71 -18.84
C MET A 380 -14.11 6.97 -18.21
N ILE A 381 -13.86 6.50 -16.97
CA ILE A 381 -12.59 6.72 -16.25
C ILE A 381 -11.40 6.13 -17.02
N GLU A 382 -11.61 4.97 -17.63
CA GLU A 382 -10.62 4.28 -18.46
C GLU A 382 -11.32 3.60 -19.65
N PRO A 383 -10.66 3.52 -20.82
CA PRO A 383 -11.20 2.77 -21.95
C PRO A 383 -11.51 1.31 -21.58
N GLY A 384 -12.72 0.83 -21.89
CA GLY A 384 -13.15 -0.54 -21.60
C GLY A 384 -13.85 -0.73 -20.24
N PHE A 385 -14.05 0.34 -19.46
CA PHE A 385 -14.72 0.30 -18.16
C PHE A 385 -16.25 0.18 -18.25
N GLU A 386 -16.84 0.30 -19.44
CA GLU A 386 -18.29 0.15 -19.69
C GLU A 386 -18.80 -1.27 -19.38
N ARG A 387 -17.88 -2.23 -19.29
CA ARG A 387 -18.20 -3.63 -18.98
C ARG A 387 -17.89 -4.03 -17.54
N ARG A 388 -17.22 -3.15 -16.78
CA ARG A 388 -16.79 -3.42 -15.39
C ARG A 388 -17.98 -3.39 -14.45
N PHE A 389 -17.88 -4.19 -13.39
CA PHE A 389 -18.91 -4.30 -12.36
C PHE A 389 -18.83 -3.18 -11.34
N THR A 390 -17.64 -2.62 -11.10
CA THR A 390 -17.46 -1.48 -10.20
C THR A 390 -16.31 -0.62 -10.74
N PRO A 391 -16.56 0.17 -11.80
CA PRO A 391 -15.52 0.95 -12.49
C PRO A 391 -14.66 1.80 -11.54
N VAL A 392 -15.28 2.49 -10.58
CA VAL A 392 -14.56 3.36 -9.63
C VAL A 392 -13.70 2.54 -8.68
N SER A 393 -14.23 1.44 -8.11
CA SER A 393 -13.45 0.55 -7.23
C SER A 393 -12.28 -0.11 -7.96
N ASP A 394 -12.50 -0.54 -9.20
CA ASP A 394 -11.45 -1.16 -10.03
C ASP A 394 -10.33 -0.17 -10.33
N HIS A 395 -10.68 1.08 -10.67
CA HIS A 395 -9.71 2.15 -10.89
C HIS A 395 -8.93 2.48 -9.61
N LEU A 396 -9.63 2.69 -8.49
CA LEU A 396 -9.00 3.02 -7.20
C LEU A 396 -8.07 1.89 -6.71
N ALA A 397 -8.45 0.63 -6.89
CA ALA A 397 -7.64 -0.52 -6.51
C ALA A 397 -6.32 -0.55 -7.30
N LEU A 398 -6.37 -0.32 -8.61
CA LEU A 398 -5.17 -0.28 -9.47
C LEU A 398 -4.28 0.92 -9.12
N LEU A 399 -4.87 2.10 -8.99
CA LEU A 399 -4.18 3.35 -8.66
C LEU A 399 -3.44 3.25 -7.32
N LEU A 400 -4.13 2.83 -6.26
CA LEU A 400 -3.54 2.74 -4.93
C LEU A 400 -2.54 1.59 -4.83
N LYS A 401 -2.79 0.46 -5.50
CA LYS A 401 -1.81 -0.62 -5.59
C LYS A 401 -0.52 -0.13 -6.22
N SER A 402 -0.58 0.53 -7.38
CA SER A 402 0.61 1.00 -8.08
C SER A 402 1.40 2.04 -7.28
N LYS A 403 0.72 2.97 -6.59
CA LYS A 403 1.38 4.05 -5.83
C LYS A 403 1.96 3.60 -4.49
N PHE A 404 1.30 2.68 -3.78
CA PHE A 404 1.64 2.36 -2.38
C PHE A 404 2.07 0.91 -2.16
N TYR A 405 1.61 -0.02 -2.99
CA TYR A 405 1.71 -1.47 -2.76
C TYR A 405 2.16 -2.22 -4.02
N ALA A 406 3.00 -1.59 -4.85
CA ALA A 406 3.44 -2.15 -6.13
C ALA A 406 4.16 -3.49 -5.96
N LYS A 407 4.89 -3.64 -4.85
CA LYS A 407 5.67 -4.82 -4.48
C LYS A 407 4.85 -5.90 -3.75
N GLU A 408 3.61 -5.60 -3.36
CA GLU A 408 2.75 -6.55 -2.65
C GLU A 408 2.07 -7.51 -3.63
N GLU A 409 1.82 -8.74 -3.21
CA GLU A 409 0.97 -9.66 -3.95
C GLU A 409 -0.43 -9.05 -4.15
N GLU A 410 -1.01 -9.24 -5.33
CA GLU A 410 -2.30 -8.67 -5.67
C GLU A 410 -3.42 -9.16 -4.73
N GLY A 411 -3.56 -10.46 -4.49
CA GLY A 411 -4.60 -11.01 -3.62
C GLY A 411 -4.55 -10.44 -2.21
N ARG A 412 -3.35 -10.34 -1.63
CA ARG A 412 -3.13 -9.75 -0.29
C ARG A 412 -3.49 -8.27 -0.22
N TYR A 413 -3.22 -7.51 -1.27
CA TYR A 413 -3.62 -6.11 -1.33
C TYR A 413 -5.15 -5.99 -1.43
N LEU A 414 -5.77 -6.78 -2.32
CA LEU A 414 -7.21 -6.75 -2.57
C LEU A 414 -8.01 -7.18 -1.33
N ASP A 415 -7.49 -8.09 -0.50
CA ASP A 415 -8.09 -8.46 0.80
C ASP A 415 -8.37 -7.22 1.67
N TRP A 416 -7.40 -6.32 1.78
CA TRP A 416 -7.54 -5.11 2.60
C TRP A 416 -8.35 -4.02 1.90
N PHE A 417 -8.23 -3.90 0.58
CA PHE A 417 -9.04 -2.96 -0.21
C PHE A 417 -10.53 -3.28 -0.08
N ASP A 418 -10.92 -4.53 -0.36
CA ASP A 418 -12.32 -4.97 -0.29
C ASP A 418 -12.84 -4.96 1.13
N PHE A 419 -12.01 -5.30 2.12
CA PHE A 419 -12.43 -5.20 3.51
C PHE A 419 -12.65 -3.76 3.95
N PHE A 420 -11.83 -2.81 3.49
CA PHE A 420 -12.07 -1.39 3.73
C PHE A 420 -13.36 -0.90 3.08
N GLU A 421 -13.61 -1.24 1.81
CA GLU A 421 -14.88 -0.90 1.13
C GLU A 421 -16.09 -1.52 1.84
N PHE A 422 -15.97 -2.76 2.31
CA PHE A 422 -17.01 -3.39 3.13
C PHE A 422 -17.27 -2.58 4.40
N LEU A 423 -16.24 -2.13 5.12
CA LEU A 423 -16.43 -1.31 6.33
C LEU A 423 -17.13 0.02 6.02
N LEU A 424 -16.80 0.68 4.91
CA LEU A 424 -17.50 1.90 4.47
C LEU A 424 -18.96 1.62 4.12
N SER A 425 -19.20 0.58 3.33
CA SER A 425 -20.53 0.10 2.95
C SER A 425 -21.38 -0.18 4.19
N PHE A 426 -20.80 -0.89 5.14
CA PHE A 426 -21.45 -1.31 6.36
C PHE A 426 -21.71 -0.13 7.30
N LYS A 427 -20.76 0.81 7.42
CA LYS A 427 -20.90 2.03 8.23
C LYS A 427 -21.99 2.94 7.68
N ALA A 428 -22.11 3.02 6.36
CA ALA A 428 -23.09 3.88 5.72
C ALA A 428 -24.54 3.47 6.01
N ILE A 429 -24.83 2.23 6.39
CA ILE A 429 -26.18 1.82 6.84
C ILE A 429 -26.66 2.64 8.04
N GLN A 430 -25.76 3.12 8.88
CA GLN A 430 -26.12 3.94 10.04
C GLN A 430 -26.62 5.34 9.64
N THR A 431 -26.36 5.78 8.40
CA THR A 431 -26.69 7.13 7.92
C THR A 431 -27.55 7.15 6.65
N LYS A 432 -27.62 6.07 5.86
CA LYS A 432 -28.37 6.02 4.59
C LYS A 432 -29.06 4.68 4.33
N GLU A 433 -30.14 4.73 3.55
CA GLU A 433 -30.96 3.56 3.21
C GLU A 433 -30.28 2.62 2.19
N HIS A 434 -29.35 3.12 1.36
CA HIS A 434 -28.70 2.32 0.30
C HIS A 434 -27.18 2.55 0.23
N PRO A 435 -26.36 1.62 0.74
CA PRO A 435 -24.91 1.74 0.73
C PRO A 435 -24.33 1.52 -0.67
N TYR A 436 -23.10 1.97 -0.87
CA TYR A 436 -22.28 1.56 -2.02
C TYR A 436 -21.69 0.18 -1.72
N PHE A 437 -21.78 -0.76 -2.66
CA PHE A 437 -21.40 -2.16 -2.43
C PHE A 437 -20.04 -2.55 -3.02
N GLY A 438 -19.33 -1.66 -3.74
CA GLY A 438 -17.90 -1.84 -4.06
C GLY A 438 -17.52 -3.12 -4.81
N SER A 439 -16.22 -3.39 -4.96
CA SER A 439 -15.74 -4.58 -5.67
C SER A 439 -15.91 -5.87 -4.87
N PHE A 440 -16.03 -5.78 -3.56
CA PHE A 440 -16.12 -6.93 -2.65
C PHE A 440 -17.37 -7.80 -2.87
N ILE A 441 -18.39 -7.34 -3.59
CA ILE A 441 -19.56 -8.17 -3.90
C ILE A 441 -19.25 -9.26 -4.90
N TRP A 442 -18.45 -8.97 -5.93
CA TRP A 442 -18.19 -9.86 -7.06
C TRP A 442 -16.78 -10.46 -7.04
N ARG A 443 -15.83 -9.84 -6.33
CA ARG A 443 -14.50 -10.41 -6.10
C ARG A 443 -14.60 -11.52 -5.04
N TRP A 444 -14.50 -12.77 -5.48
CA TRP A 444 -14.73 -13.95 -4.62
C TRP A 444 -13.47 -14.35 -3.85
N GLU A 445 -12.30 -13.95 -4.35
CA GLU A 445 -10.98 -14.24 -3.82
C GLU A 445 -10.79 -13.67 -2.40
N THR A 446 -11.41 -12.52 -2.10
CA THR A 446 -11.28 -11.80 -0.82
C THR A 446 -12.29 -12.26 0.25
N LYS A 447 -13.26 -13.12 -0.11
CA LYS A 447 -14.37 -13.53 0.78
C LYS A 447 -13.88 -14.23 2.04
N ARG A 448 -12.86 -15.09 1.92
CA ARG A 448 -12.30 -15.82 3.07
C ARG A 448 -11.70 -14.87 4.10
N PHE A 449 -10.97 -13.85 3.64
CA PHE A 449 -10.41 -12.82 4.50
C PHE A 449 -11.52 -12.01 5.19
N MET A 450 -12.53 -11.56 4.44
CA MET A 450 -13.68 -10.83 5.01
C MET A 450 -14.43 -11.66 6.05
N PHE A 451 -14.71 -12.94 5.79
CA PHE A 451 -15.36 -13.83 6.78
C PHE A 451 -14.57 -13.87 8.08
N LYS A 452 -13.26 -14.04 8.00
CA LYS A 452 -12.40 -14.04 9.17
C LYS A 452 -12.52 -12.72 9.93
N MET A 453 -12.39 -11.59 9.24
CA MET A 453 -12.37 -10.26 9.87
C MET A 453 -13.71 -9.89 10.52
N ILE A 454 -14.84 -10.17 9.86
CA ILE A 454 -16.19 -9.95 10.41
C ILE A 454 -16.38 -10.75 11.70
N GLN A 455 -16.00 -12.03 11.68
CA GLN A 455 -16.15 -12.89 12.84
C GLN A 455 -15.17 -12.51 13.97
N ASP A 456 -13.96 -12.04 13.65
CA ASP A 456 -13.01 -11.53 14.64
C ASP A 456 -13.54 -10.26 15.32
N ALA A 457 -14.18 -9.36 14.57
CA ALA A 457 -14.89 -8.21 15.12
C ALA A 457 -16.04 -8.63 16.05
N ALA A 458 -16.80 -9.65 15.66
CA ALA A 458 -17.92 -10.16 16.45
C ALA A 458 -17.52 -10.66 17.85
N VAL A 459 -16.32 -11.24 18.00
CA VAL A 459 -15.82 -11.77 19.28
C VAL A 459 -14.75 -10.87 19.92
N ARG A 460 -14.54 -9.67 19.39
CA ARG A 460 -13.49 -8.72 19.82
C ARG A 460 -12.10 -9.36 19.91
N GLN A 461 -11.79 -10.29 19.01
CA GLN A 461 -10.56 -11.06 19.04
C GLN A 461 -9.44 -10.40 18.22
N GLY A 462 -8.24 -10.40 18.78
CA GLY A 462 -7.03 -9.91 18.11
C GLY A 462 -6.97 -8.39 17.97
N ARG A 463 -5.93 -7.91 17.29
CA ARG A 463 -5.62 -6.48 17.12
C ARG A 463 -6.77 -5.67 16.50
N TYR A 464 -7.53 -6.27 15.60
CA TYR A 464 -8.53 -5.57 14.80
C TYR A 464 -9.95 -5.69 15.37
N GLY A 465 -10.25 -6.78 16.10
CA GLY A 465 -11.63 -7.11 16.46
C GLY A 465 -12.29 -6.10 17.39
N SER A 466 -11.58 -5.62 18.41
CA SER A 466 -12.10 -4.59 19.32
C SER A 466 -12.33 -3.26 18.61
N GLY A 467 -11.32 -2.77 17.88
CA GLY A 467 -11.41 -1.49 17.16
C GLY A 467 -12.53 -1.49 16.12
N ILE A 468 -12.70 -2.58 15.36
CA ILE A 468 -13.82 -2.70 14.41
C ILE A 468 -15.15 -2.68 15.16
N SER A 469 -15.32 -3.41 16.26
CA SER A 469 -16.56 -3.34 17.03
C SER A 469 -16.85 -1.93 17.53
N ASP A 470 -15.83 -1.20 17.96
CA ASP A 470 -15.97 0.14 18.52
C ASP A 470 -16.29 1.19 17.45
N LEU A 471 -15.78 1.02 16.22
CA LEU A 471 -16.16 1.81 15.03
C LEU A 471 -17.68 1.87 14.80
N PHE A 472 -18.40 0.80 15.16
CA PHE A 472 -19.85 0.70 15.01
C PHE A 472 -20.64 1.08 16.27
N GLY A 473 -19.99 1.51 17.36
CA GLY A 473 -20.63 1.82 18.63
C GLY A 473 -20.81 0.62 19.56
N GLY A 474 -19.94 -0.40 19.41
CA GLY A 474 -19.91 -1.60 20.24
C GLY A 474 -20.82 -2.73 19.75
N ASP A 475 -20.75 -3.86 20.45
CA ASP A 475 -21.37 -5.14 20.08
C ASP A 475 -22.85 -5.08 19.73
N ALA A 476 -23.64 -4.30 20.48
CA ALA A 476 -25.07 -4.21 20.28
C ALA A 476 -25.40 -3.51 18.95
N LYS A 477 -24.74 -2.37 18.72
CA LYS A 477 -24.95 -1.58 17.50
C LYS A 477 -24.36 -2.26 16.26
N LEU A 478 -23.25 -2.99 16.42
CA LEU A 478 -22.70 -3.85 15.38
C LEU A 478 -23.73 -4.89 14.91
N LYS A 479 -24.41 -5.57 15.84
CA LYS A 479 -25.43 -6.59 15.52
C LYS A 479 -26.67 -5.98 14.87
N GLU A 480 -27.12 -4.83 15.36
CA GLU A 480 -28.24 -4.08 14.77
C GLU A 480 -27.92 -3.70 13.32
N THR A 481 -26.73 -3.11 13.10
CA THR A 481 -26.26 -2.70 11.77
C THR A 481 -26.17 -3.91 10.83
N ALA A 482 -25.71 -5.07 11.31
CA ALA A 482 -25.64 -6.31 10.53
C ALA A 482 -27.01 -6.81 10.06
N THR A 483 -28.02 -6.70 10.92
CA THR A 483 -29.39 -7.11 10.58
C THR A 483 -29.96 -6.18 9.49
N GLN A 484 -29.80 -4.87 9.67
CA GLN A 484 -30.24 -3.87 8.68
C GLN A 484 -29.49 -4.01 7.35
N TYR A 485 -28.18 -4.27 7.40
CA TYR A 485 -27.37 -4.50 6.21
C TYR A 485 -27.86 -5.72 5.43
N ASP A 486 -28.13 -6.85 6.10
CA ASP A 486 -28.62 -8.06 5.45
C ASP A 486 -30.01 -7.87 4.83
N GLU A 487 -30.91 -7.14 5.50
CA GLU A 487 -32.22 -6.78 4.96
C GLU A 487 -32.10 -5.97 3.67
N ILE A 488 -31.29 -4.91 3.68
CA ILE A 488 -31.05 -4.05 2.51
C ILE A 488 -30.35 -4.84 1.39
N ALA A 489 -29.32 -5.63 1.72
CA ALA A 489 -28.59 -6.46 0.78
C ALA A 489 -29.50 -7.48 0.09
N SER A 490 -30.45 -8.09 0.82
CA SER A 490 -31.40 -9.07 0.27
C SER A 490 -32.41 -8.48 -0.72
N GLN A 491 -32.71 -7.18 -0.58
CA GLN A 491 -33.65 -6.45 -1.42
C GLN A 491 -32.96 -5.67 -2.53
N SER A 492 -31.65 -5.46 -2.42
CA SER A 492 -30.87 -4.71 -3.40
C SER A 492 -30.82 -5.45 -4.73
N LYS A 493 -31.45 -4.85 -5.74
CA LYS A 493 -31.31 -5.24 -7.14
C LYS A 493 -30.18 -4.47 -7.85
N ILE A 494 -29.42 -3.66 -7.10
CA ILE A 494 -28.55 -2.61 -7.61
C ILE A 494 -27.10 -2.93 -7.23
N ASP A 495 -26.36 -3.47 -8.18
CA ASP A 495 -25.21 -2.82 -8.83
C ASP A 495 -24.87 -3.69 -10.06
N TYR A 496 -25.28 -3.24 -11.24
CA TYR A 496 -25.08 -3.92 -12.54
C TYR A 496 -25.78 -5.27 -12.74
N GLY A 497 -26.55 -5.78 -11.78
CA GLY A 497 -27.42 -6.95 -11.94
C GLY A 497 -26.68 -8.28 -12.14
N ARG A 498 -25.38 -8.32 -11.83
CA ARG A 498 -24.53 -9.49 -12.08
C ARG A 498 -23.98 -10.16 -10.82
N ALA A 499 -24.13 -9.56 -9.64
CA ALA A 499 -23.71 -10.14 -8.35
C ALA A 499 -24.69 -9.74 -7.23
N VAL A 500 -24.83 -10.60 -6.22
CA VAL A 500 -25.72 -10.38 -5.07
C VAL A 500 -24.88 -9.87 -3.89
N PRO A 501 -25.25 -8.74 -3.26
CA PRO A 501 -24.57 -8.27 -2.05
C PRO A 501 -24.65 -9.29 -0.91
N PRO A 502 -23.66 -9.33 0.00
CA PRO A 502 -23.68 -10.28 1.10
C PRO A 502 -24.83 -9.96 2.06
N ASN A 503 -25.75 -10.91 2.21
CA ASN A 503 -26.94 -10.82 3.07
C ASN A 503 -26.89 -11.84 4.22
N TYR A 504 -25.69 -12.07 4.75
CA TYR A 504 -25.41 -13.10 5.75
C TYR A 504 -24.48 -12.62 6.87
N ILE A 505 -24.27 -11.31 6.99
CA ILE A 505 -23.36 -10.69 7.95
C ILE A 505 -23.85 -10.95 9.39
N SER A 506 -25.15 -10.83 9.63
CA SER A 506 -25.78 -11.10 10.93
C SER A 506 -25.58 -12.56 11.37
N HIS A 507 -25.70 -13.50 10.43
CA HIS A 507 -25.46 -14.92 10.68
C HIS A 507 -24.00 -15.21 11.03
N LEU A 508 -23.03 -14.61 10.31
CA LEU A 508 -21.61 -14.75 10.63
C LEU A 508 -21.29 -14.26 12.04
N ILE A 509 -21.83 -13.09 12.42
CA ILE A 509 -21.66 -12.53 13.77
C ILE A 509 -22.26 -13.46 14.82
N GLN A 510 -23.46 -13.98 14.59
CA GLN A 510 -24.14 -14.90 15.53
C GLN A 510 -23.37 -16.20 15.72
N LEU A 511 -22.91 -16.83 14.64
CA LEU A 511 -22.14 -18.07 14.70
C LEU A 511 -20.82 -17.86 15.44
N ALA A 512 -20.09 -16.78 15.14
CA ALA A 512 -18.85 -16.45 15.83
C ALA A 512 -19.05 -16.28 17.34
N LYS A 513 -20.10 -15.57 17.77
CA LYS A 513 -20.43 -15.39 19.20
C LYS A 513 -20.82 -16.69 19.91
N THR A 514 -21.31 -17.68 19.17
CA THR A 514 -21.64 -19.02 19.71
C THR A 514 -20.46 -19.99 19.61
N GLY A 515 -19.28 -19.51 19.21
CA GLY A 515 -18.05 -20.31 19.13
C GLY A 515 -17.87 -21.08 17.81
N THR A 516 -18.76 -20.88 16.83
CA THR A 516 -18.67 -21.52 15.51
C THR A 516 -18.02 -20.58 14.51
N ARG A 517 -16.88 -20.98 13.94
CA ARG A 517 -16.20 -20.22 12.88
C ARG A 517 -16.50 -20.82 11.52
N VAL A 518 -16.78 -19.95 10.55
CA VAL A 518 -17.10 -20.31 9.18
C VAL A 518 -16.06 -19.70 8.23
N SER A 519 -15.60 -20.48 7.27
CA SER A 519 -14.52 -20.12 6.35
C SER A 519 -14.97 -19.88 4.90
N SER A 520 -16.18 -20.33 4.55
CA SER A 520 -16.76 -20.18 3.22
C SER A 520 -18.28 -20.02 3.25
N TYR A 521 -18.85 -19.48 2.16
CA TYR A 521 -20.30 -19.38 2.00
C TYR A 521 -20.98 -20.76 1.92
N GLU A 522 -20.33 -21.75 1.30
CA GLU A 522 -20.86 -23.12 1.24
C GLU A 522 -20.99 -23.74 2.63
N GLU A 523 -19.97 -23.56 3.48
CA GLU A 523 -20.01 -23.99 4.87
C GLU A 523 -21.13 -23.28 5.65
N LEU A 524 -21.31 -21.97 5.43
CA LEU A 524 -22.39 -21.19 6.03
C LEU A 524 -23.78 -21.75 5.66
N VAL A 525 -24.00 -22.02 4.37
CA VAL A 525 -25.27 -22.56 3.87
C VAL A 525 -25.53 -23.95 4.44
N ASN A 526 -24.52 -24.82 4.52
CA ASN A 526 -24.65 -26.15 5.11
C ASN A 526 -25.03 -26.11 6.60
N ILE A 527 -24.55 -25.11 7.34
CA ILE A 527 -24.91 -24.89 8.75
C ILE A 527 -26.35 -24.38 8.89
N LEU A 528 -26.73 -23.38 8.07
CA LEU A 528 -28.05 -22.73 8.16
C LEU A 528 -29.18 -23.59 7.57
N SER A 529 -28.84 -24.50 6.65
CA SER A 529 -29.78 -25.40 5.97
C SER A 529 -29.14 -26.77 5.75
N PRO A 530 -29.00 -27.58 6.82
CA PRO A 530 -28.41 -28.91 6.69
C PRO A 530 -29.26 -29.74 5.72
N LYS A 531 -28.65 -30.22 4.63
CA LYS A 531 -29.31 -31.14 3.69
C LYS A 531 -29.78 -32.35 4.49
N ARG A 532 -31.10 -32.54 4.56
CA ARG A 532 -31.76 -33.68 5.20
C ARG A 532 -31.49 -34.98 4.46
#